data_AF-A0A7Y2DNY8-F1
#
_entry.id   AF-A0A7Y2DNY8-F1
#
_cell.length_a   1.000
_cell.length_b   1.000
_cell.length_c   1.000
_cell.angle_alpha   90.00
_cell.angle_beta   90.00
_cell.angle_gamma   90.00
#
_symmetry.space_group_name_H-M   'P 1'
#
loop_
_entity.id
_entity.type
_entity.pdbx_description
1 polymer ?
#
loop_
_entity_poly.entity_id
_entity_poly.type
_entity_poly.pdbx_seq_one_letter_code
_entity_poly.pdbx_strand_id
1 'polypeptide(L)'
;MPTTPRTPDIAVGRHALLARAFETFGSAMAGFVEERMVEYMGDEETTPWNLVAAGKLGRTDSSAVTDPLFQLLVIRRFWGPVFADFFREDLRPLVGQLVEARNLWAHFNLPSETAYSDRLLLAMERIVAPVAPETTTDLRALRTELHDPVAGDGELTVDAATSPDSVALVAQLRKTEAAFEDLQRRFGELSDQLTATRRVAAGKQLKLTAAENRADVMAREAERLEARLEAELMSRTRMEWLFVAFITLMVLVMTLISL
;
A
#
# COMPACT_ATOMS: atom_id res chain seq x y z
N MET A 1 -33.86 33.71 -5.92
CA MET A 1 -32.49 33.16 -5.97
C MET A 1 -32.59 31.73 -6.47
N PRO A 2 -31.84 31.33 -7.52
CA PRO A 2 -31.85 29.94 -7.95
C PRO A 2 -31.05 29.13 -6.94
N THR A 3 -31.73 28.27 -6.19
CA THR A 3 -31.13 27.20 -5.39
C THR A 3 -30.44 26.25 -6.35
N THR A 4 -29.12 26.27 -6.39
CA THR A 4 -28.33 25.28 -7.11
C THR A 4 -28.67 23.91 -6.50
N PRO A 5 -29.13 22.93 -7.29
CA PRO A 5 -29.39 21.60 -6.76
C PRO A 5 -28.08 21.04 -6.20
N ARG A 6 -28.12 20.57 -4.96
CA ARG A 6 -27.01 19.93 -4.26
C ARG A 6 -26.78 18.59 -4.97
N THR A 7 -25.94 18.56 -6.00
CA THR A 7 -25.47 17.30 -6.60
C THR A 7 -24.85 16.49 -5.47
N PRO A 8 -25.37 15.29 -5.14
CA PRO A 8 -24.69 14.41 -4.20
C PRO A 8 -23.27 14.20 -4.74
N ASP A 9 -22.27 14.20 -3.85
CA ASP A 9 -20.88 14.07 -4.26
C ASP A 9 -20.70 12.72 -4.97
N ILE A 10 -20.73 12.75 -6.30
CA ILE A 10 -20.72 11.58 -7.19
C ILE A 10 -19.49 10.72 -6.90
N ALA A 11 -18.40 11.33 -6.41
CA ALA A 11 -17.20 10.61 -5.99
C ALA A 11 -17.44 9.75 -4.73
N VAL A 12 -18.17 10.27 -3.73
CA VAL A 12 -18.53 9.54 -2.50
C VAL A 12 -19.48 8.39 -2.81
N GLY A 13 -20.48 8.62 -3.66
CA GLY A 13 -21.41 7.58 -4.12
C GLY A 13 -20.71 6.44 -4.86
N ARG A 14 -19.77 6.77 -5.77
CA ARG A 14 -18.98 5.78 -6.52
C ARG A 14 -18.03 4.98 -5.62
N HIS A 15 -17.44 5.62 -4.63
CA HIS A 15 -16.55 4.95 -3.69
C HIS A 15 -17.30 3.93 -2.83
N ALA A 16 -18.50 4.28 -2.37
CA ALA A 16 -19.39 3.39 -1.64
C ALA A 16 -19.91 2.24 -2.51
N LEU A 17 -20.27 2.52 -3.77
CA LEU A 17 -20.72 1.50 -4.73
C LEU A 17 -19.61 0.46 -4.99
N LEU A 18 -18.37 0.91 -5.20
CA LEU A 18 -17.25 -0.01 -5.36
C LEU A 18 -16.94 -0.80 -4.09
N ALA A 19 -17.14 -0.22 -2.90
CA ALA A 19 -17.03 -0.96 -1.64
C ALA A 19 -18.03 -2.13 -1.60
N ARG A 20 -19.30 -1.85 -1.89
CA ARG A 20 -20.35 -2.89 -2.01
C ARG A 20 -19.98 -3.94 -3.04
N ALA A 21 -19.48 -3.53 -4.20
CA ALA A 21 -19.07 -4.47 -5.25
C ALA A 21 -17.91 -5.39 -4.80
N PHE A 22 -16.90 -4.86 -4.11
CA PHE A 22 -15.82 -5.67 -3.55
C PHE A 22 -16.33 -6.62 -2.46
N GLU A 23 -17.25 -6.19 -1.60
CA GLU A 23 -17.86 -7.05 -0.57
C GLU A 23 -18.68 -8.19 -1.19
N THR A 24 -19.50 -7.88 -2.20
CA THR A 24 -20.27 -8.87 -2.97
C THR A 24 -19.33 -9.87 -3.65
N PHE A 25 -18.25 -9.39 -4.28
CA PHE A 25 -17.21 -10.23 -4.86
C PHE A 25 -16.56 -11.13 -3.81
N GLY A 26 -16.14 -10.56 -2.68
CA GLY A 26 -15.47 -11.28 -1.60
C GLY A 26 -16.34 -12.40 -1.02
N SER A 27 -17.62 -12.12 -0.82
CA SER A 27 -18.57 -13.09 -0.29
C SER A 27 -18.80 -14.24 -1.27
N ALA A 28 -18.97 -13.95 -2.55
CA ALA A 28 -19.20 -14.96 -3.59
C ALA A 28 -17.97 -15.86 -3.83
N MET A 29 -16.77 -15.29 -3.74
CA MET A 29 -15.53 -16.01 -4.03
C MET A 29 -14.98 -16.79 -2.84
N ALA A 30 -15.39 -16.46 -1.61
CA ALA A 30 -14.82 -17.02 -0.37
C ALA A 30 -14.85 -18.56 -0.35
N GLY A 31 -16.03 -19.16 -0.54
CA GLY A 31 -16.20 -20.61 -0.48
C GLY A 31 -15.41 -21.34 -1.56
N PHE A 32 -15.38 -20.80 -2.78
CA PHE A 32 -14.64 -21.38 -3.89
C PHE A 32 -13.13 -21.31 -3.71
N VAL A 33 -12.60 -20.16 -3.28
CA VAL A 33 -11.17 -20.00 -3.01
C VAL A 33 -10.74 -20.93 -1.87
N GLU A 34 -11.55 -21.03 -0.82
CA GLU A 34 -11.31 -21.97 0.28
C GLU A 34 -11.29 -23.42 -0.20
N GLU A 35 -12.32 -23.87 -0.91
CA GLU A 35 -12.42 -25.24 -1.43
C GLU A 35 -11.19 -25.61 -2.27
N ARG A 36 -10.82 -24.77 -3.24
CA ARG A 36 -9.68 -25.03 -4.15
C ARG A 36 -8.34 -25.00 -3.42
N MET A 37 -8.17 -24.11 -2.45
CA MET A 37 -6.93 -24.00 -1.69
C MET A 37 -6.76 -25.16 -0.70
N VAL A 38 -7.85 -25.62 -0.07
CA VAL A 38 -7.85 -26.83 0.77
C VAL A 38 -7.51 -28.06 -0.06
N GLU A 39 -8.15 -28.22 -1.21
CA GLU A 39 -7.89 -29.32 -2.15
C GLU A 39 -6.42 -29.35 -2.60
N TYR A 40 -5.83 -28.19 -2.88
CA TYR A 40 -4.42 -28.10 -3.31
C TYR A 40 -3.40 -28.40 -2.19
N MET A 41 -3.67 -27.97 -0.95
CA MET A 41 -2.75 -28.19 0.17
C MET A 41 -2.84 -29.62 0.72
N GLY A 42 -3.98 -30.29 0.51
CA GLY A 42 -4.24 -31.65 0.98
C GLY A 42 -4.54 -31.72 2.49
N ASP A 43 -5.20 -32.79 2.91
CA ASP A 43 -5.64 -33.01 4.30
C ASP A 43 -4.50 -33.22 5.32
N GLU A 44 -3.23 -33.32 4.87
CA GLU A 44 -2.08 -33.62 5.73
C GLU A 44 -1.48 -32.38 6.42
N GLU A 45 -1.84 -31.16 6.01
CA GLU A 45 -1.29 -29.94 6.61
C GLU A 45 -2.03 -29.56 7.91
N THR A 46 -1.36 -29.60 9.06
CA THR A 46 -1.91 -29.12 10.35
C THR A 46 -2.17 -27.61 10.37
N THR A 47 -1.63 -26.89 9.37
CA THR A 47 -1.73 -25.43 9.28
C THR A 47 -2.88 -25.06 8.34
N PRO A 48 -3.79 -24.16 8.73
CA PRO A 48 -4.88 -23.75 7.85
C PRO A 48 -4.34 -23.04 6.59
N TRP A 49 -4.96 -23.32 5.45
CA TRP A 49 -4.50 -22.88 4.12
C TRP A 49 -4.29 -21.36 4.04
N ASN A 50 -5.09 -20.58 4.75
CA ASN A 50 -5.04 -19.12 4.75
C ASN A 50 -3.75 -18.59 5.40
N LEU A 51 -3.21 -19.27 6.42
CA LEU A 51 -1.91 -18.93 7.02
C LEU A 51 -0.75 -19.27 6.08
N VAL A 52 -0.82 -20.44 5.42
CA VAL A 52 0.19 -20.85 4.42
C VAL A 52 0.21 -19.88 3.26
N ALA A 53 -0.97 -19.50 2.76
CA ALA A 53 -1.12 -18.51 1.71
C ALA A 53 -0.63 -17.13 2.14
N ALA A 54 -0.99 -16.67 3.34
CA ALA A 54 -0.50 -15.40 3.90
C ALA A 54 1.03 -15.35 3.97
N GLY A 55 1.68 -16.42 4.44
CA GLY A 55 3.13 -16.54 4.46
C GLY A 55 3.76 -16.43 3.07
N LYS A 56 3.20 -17.11 2.06
CA LYS A 56 3.66 -17.01 0.66
C LYS A 56 3.41 -15.65 0.02
N LEU A 57 2.53 -14.84 0.59
CA LEU A 57 2.25 -13.46 0.21
C LEU A 57 3.08 -12.44 1.03
N GLY A 58 3.90 -12.89 1.98
CA GLY A 58 4.69 -12.02 2.86
C GLY A 58 3.84 -11.26 3.90
N ARG A 59 2.65 -11.77 4.23
CA ARG A 59 1.76 -11.20 5.25
C ARG A 59 1.90 -12.00 6.55
N THR A 60 1.97 -11.31 7.68
CA THR A 60 2.17 -11.91 9.01
C THR A 60 0.89 -12.44 9.65
N ASP A 61 -0.27 -12.04 9.14
CA ASP A 61 -1.57 -12.27 9.76
C ASP A 61 -2.47 -13.09 8.85
N SER A 62 -3.28 -13.99 9.42
CA SER A 62 -4.40 -14.61 8.72
C SER A 62 -5.38 -13.52 8.32
N SER A 63 -5.34 -13.10 7.06
CA SER A 63 -6.37 -12.20 6.53
C SER A 63 -7.68 -12.97 6.47
N ALA A 64 -8.80 -12.28 6.72
CA ALA A 64 -10.12 -12.89 6.64
C ALA A 64 -10.31 -13.55 5.27
N VAL A 65 -10.85 -14.77 5.25
CA VAL A 65 -11.12 -15.50 4.01
C VAL A 65 -12.04 -14.70 3.08
N THR A 66 -12.85 -13.80 3.64
CA THR A 66 -13.75 -12.89 2.92
C THR A 66 -13.11 -11.57 2.47
N ASP A 67 -11.85 -11.25 2.84
CA ASP A 67 -11.18 -10.02 2.38
C ASP A 67 -10.94 -10.11 0.86
N PRO A 68 -11.59 -9.23 0.05
CA PRO A 68 -11.50 -9.29 -1.40
C PRO A 68 -10.05 -9.14 -1.89
N LEU A 69 -9.23 -8.33 -1.22
CA LEU A 69 -7.83 -8.19 -1.60
C LEU A 69 -7.03 -9.46 -1.32
N PHE A 70 -7.23 -10.07 -0.16
CA PHE A 70 -6.56 -11.32 0.17
C PHE A 70 -6.89 -12.40 -0.86
N GLN A 71 -8.18 -12.58 -1.17
CA GLN A 71 -8.62 -13.54 -2.19
C GLN A 71 -8.01 -13.26 -3.57
N LEU A 72 -8.03 -12.00 -4.03
CA LEU A 72 -7.44 -11.63 -5.32
C LEU A 72 -5.93 -11.89 -5.35
N LEU A 73 -5.22 -11.65 -4.25
CA LEU A 73 -3.80 -11.96 -4.13
C LEU A 73 -3.53 -13.47 -4.14
N VAL A 74 -4.37 -14.26 -3.47
CA VAL A 74 -4.32 -15.72 -3.50
C VAL A 74 -4.53 -16.21 -4.94
N ILE A 75 -5.60 -15.79 -5.60
CA ILE A 75 -5.90 -16.16 -7.00
C ILE A 75 -4.73 -15.80 -7.91
N ARG A 76 -4.15 -14.60 -7.76
CA ARG A 76 -3.00 -14.16 -8.55
C ARG A 76 -1.75 -15.02 -8.30
N ARG A 77 -1.45 -15.33 -7.03
CA ARG A 77 -0.23 -16.04 -6.63
C ARG A 77 -0.28 -17.51 -7.00
N PHE A 78 -1.44 -18.13 -6.83
CA PHE A 78 -1.68 -19.55 -7.06
C PHE A 78 -2.38 -19.82 -8.40
N TRP A 79 -2.32 -18.85 -9.34
CA TRP A 79 -2.98 -18.97 -10.64
C TRP A 79 -2.65 -20.30 -11.33
N GLY A 80 -1.37 -20.52 -11.65
CA GLY A 80 -0.91 -21.74 -12.31
C GLY A 80 -1.27 -23.04 -11.58
N PRO A 81 -0.91 -23.20 -10.29
CA PRO A 81 -1.09 -24.47 -9.60
C PRO A 81 -2.52 -24.80 -9.17
N VAL A 82 -3.40 -23.80 -9.00
CA VAL A 82 -4.74 -24.00 -8.38
C VAL A 82 -5.87 -23.56 -9.30
N PHE A 83 -5.72 -22.44 -10.00
CA PHE A 83 -6.85 -21.74 -10.62
C PHE A 83 -6.84 -21.80 -12.15
N ALA A 84 -5.72 -22.15 -12.78
CA ALA A 84 -5.55 -22.13 -14.24
C ALA A 84 -6.38 -23.21 -14.96
N ASP A 85 -6.68 -24.31 -14.28
CA ASP A 85 -7.52 -25.37 -14.83
C ASP A 85 -9.01 -24.99 -14.83
N PHE A 86 -9.42 -24.09 -13.93
CA PHE A 86 -10.80 -23.65 -13.79
C PHE A 86 -11.09 -22.35 -14.55
N PHE A 87 -10.23 -21.34 -14.39
CA PHE A 87 -10.38 -20.07 -15.08
C PHE A 87 -9.65 -20.06 -16.41
N ARG A 88 -10.30 -19.46 -17.41
CA ARG A 88 -9.65 -19.19 -18.69
C ARG A 88 -8.51 -18.17 -18.50
N GLU A 89 -7.42 -18.34 -19.25
CA GLU A 89 -6.22 -17.49 -19.13
C GLU A 89 -6.49 -16.00 -19.40
N ASP A 90 -7.55 -15.66 -20.15
CA ASP A 90 -7.97 -14.27 -20.40
C ASP A 90 -8.51 -13.54 -19.15
N LEU A 91 -8.84 -14.27 -18.08
CA LEU A 91 -9.28 -13.70 -16.81
C LEU A 91 -8.11 -13.31 -15.89
N ARG A 92 -6.91 -13.89 -16.11
CA ARG A 92 -5.71 -13.60 -15.30
C ARG A 92 -5.34 -12.12 -15.25
N PRO A 93 -5.34 -11.37 -16.38
CA PRO A 93 -5.05 -9.95 -16.35
C PRO A 93 -6.10 -9.14 -15.56
N LEU A 94 -7.36 -9.60 -15.54
CA LEU A 94 -8.44 -8.94 -14.81
C LEU A 94 -8.22 -9.02 -13.29
N VAL A 95 -7.72 -10.16 -12.78
CA VAL A 95 -7.35 -10.28 -11.37
C VAL A 95 -6.27 -9.25 -11.00
N GLY A 96 -5.27 -9.06 -11.86
CA GLY A 96 -4.25 -8.03 -11.66
C GLY A 96 -4.84 -6.61 -11.60
N GLN A 97 -5.73 -6.28 -12.54
CA GLN A 97 -6.43 -5.00 -12.57
C GLN A 97 -7.27 -4.76 -11.31
N LEU A 98 -7.96 -5.78 -10.80
CA LEU A 98 -8.76 -5.67 -9.59
C LEU A 98 -7.91 -5.48 -8.33
N VAL A 99 -6.73 -6.10 -8.24
CA VAL A 99 -5.78 -5.86 -7.14
C VAL A 99 -5.33 -4.40 -7.13
N GLU A 100 -4.96 -3.87 -8.30
CA GLU A 100 -4.56 -2.46 -8.45
C GLU A 100 -5.70 -1.53 -8.09
N ALA A 101 -6.91 -1.81 -8.59
CA ALA A 101 -8.10 -1.03 -8.30
C ALA A 101 -8.48 -1.04 -6.82
N ARG A 102 -8.39 -2.17 -6.12
CA ARG A 102 -8.62 -2.25 -4.67
C ARG A 102 -7.62 -1.39 -3.93
N ASN A 103 -6.35 -1.42 -4.31
CA ASN A 103 -5.33 -0.57 -3.70
C ASN A 103 -5.60 0.92 -3.93
N LEU A 104 -5.99 1.31 -5.15
CA LEU A 104 -6.39 2.69 -5.45
C LEU A 104 -7.63 3.12 -4.65
N TRP A 105 -8.61 2.21 -4.53
CA TRP A 105 -9.80 2.41 -3.69
C TRP A 105 -9.41 2.63 -2.22
N ALA A 106 -8.58 1.78 -1.63
CA ALA A 106 -8.14 1.93 -0.23
C ALA A 106 -7.40 3.25 0.07
N HIS A 107 -6.84 3.89 -0.96
CA HIS A 107 -6.15 5.19 -0.86
C HIS A 107 -6.98 6.37 -1.37
N PHE A 108 -8.28 6.20 -1.63
CA PHE A 108 -9.17 7.23 -2.20
C PHE A 108 -8.62 7.85 -3.49
N ASN A 109 -7.87 7.08 -4.28
CA ASN A 109 -7.15 7.54 -5.46
C ASN A 109 -7.67 6.89 -6.74
N LEU A 110 -8.96 6.56 -6.76
CA LEU A 110 -9.61 6.02 -7.95
C LEU A 110 -9.79 7.11 -9.01
N PRO A 111 -9.62 6.78 -10.30
CA PRO A 111 -9.97 7.68 -11.40
C PRO A 111 -11.41 8.20 -11.27
N SER A 112 -11.62 9.48 -11.62
CA SER A 112 -12.95 10.12 -11.56
C SER A 112 -13.91 9.64 -12.65
N GLU A 113 -13.42 8.91 -13.65
CA GLU A 113 -14.21 8.43 -14.78
C GLU A 113 -15.14 7.26 -14.40
N THR A 114 -16.44 7.40 -14.70
CA THR A 114 -17.43 6.31 -14.56
C THR A 114 -17.04 5.08 -15.36
N ALA A 115 -16.46 5.27 -16.56
CA ALA A 115 -15.99 4.18 -17.41
C ALA A 115 -14.92 3.31 -16.74
N TYR A 116 -14.12 3.86 -15.82
CA TYR A 116 -13.17 3.07 -15.05
C TYR A 116 -13.90 2.13 -14.10
N SER A 117 -14.85 2.65 -13.30
CA SER A 117 -15.66 1.86 -12.37
C SER A 117 -16.49 0.79 -13.09
N ASP A 118 -17.06 1.11 -14.26
CA ASP A 118 -17.82 0.17 -15.09
C ASP A 118 -16.96 -1.01 -15.56
N ARG A 119 -15.72 -0.74 -16.01
CA ARG A 119 -14.75 -1.79 -16.36
C ARG A 119 -14.40 -2.69 -15.17
N LEU A 120 -14.30 -2.14 -13.96
CA LEU A 120 -14.03 -2.94 -12.76
C LEU A 120 -15.20 -3.85 -12.43
N LEU A 121 -16.44 -3.34 -12.48
CA LEU A 121 -17.64 -4.15 -12.25
C LEU A 121 -17.77 -5.27 -13.27
N LEU A 122 -17.49 -4.98 -14.55
CA LEU A 122 -17.43 -6.01 -15.61
C LEU A 122 -16.33 -7.05 -15.34
N ALA A 123 -15.17 -6.65 -14.85
CA ALA A 123 -14.10 -7.56 -14.50
C ALA A 123 -14.49 -8.49 -13.34
N MET A 124 -15.12 -7.94 -12.29
CA MET A 124 -15.69 -8.72 -11.18
C MET A 124 -16.75 -9.70 -11.68
N GLU A 125 -17.69 -9.23 -12.50
CA GLU A 125 -18.75 -10.06 -13.08
C GLU A 125 -18.17 -11.26 -13.85
N ARG A 126 -17.16 -11.02 -14.69
CA ARG A 126 -16.51 -12.09 -15.47
C ARG A 126 -15.78 -13.13 -14.63
N ILE A 127 -15.18 -12.73 -13.52
CA ILE A 127 -14.48 -13.65 -12.61
C ILE A 127 -15.48 -14.43 -11.75
N VAL A 128 -16.57 -13.79 -11.32
CA VAL A 128 -17.61 -14.40 -10.47
C VAL A 128 -18.53 -15.31 -11.27
N ALA A 129 -18.82 -15.01 -12.54
CA ALA A 129 -19.75 -15.77 -13.39
C ALA A 129 -19.56 -17.30 -13.40
N PRO A 130 -18.35 -17.86 -13.52
CA PRO A 130 -18.15 -19.31 -13.47
C PRO A 130 -18.27 -19.92 -12.05
N VAL A 131 -18.23 -19.10 -10.99
CA VAL A 131 -18.22 -19.55 -9.59
C VAL A 131 -19.60 -19.41 -8.93
N ALA A 132 -20.19 -18.23 -9.02
CA ALA A 132 -21.45 -17.84 -8.37
C ALA A 132 -22.29 -17.05 -9.39
N PRO A 133 -22.92 -17.73 -10.37
CA PRO A 133 -23.64 -17.07 -11.46
C PRO A 133 -24.80 -16.19 -10.96
N GLU A 134 -25.43 -16.53 -9.85
CA GLU A 134 -26.49 -15.76 -9.21
C GLU A 134 -26.02 -14.34 -8.80
N THR A 135 -24.80 -14.23 -8.25
CA THR A 135 -24.20 -12.96 -7.82
C THR A 135 -23.89 -12.02 -8.98
N THR A 136 -23.82 -12.53 -10.23
CA THR A 136 -23.68 -11.66 -11.40
C THR A 136 -24.86 -10.71 -11.57
N THR A 137 -26.04 -11.08 -11.07
CA THR A 137 -27.23 -10.21 -11.09
C THR A 137 -27.03 -9.01 -10.17
N ASP A 138 -26.48 -9.22 -8.97
CA ASP A 138 -26.19 -8.15 -8.01
C ASP A 138 -25.13 -7.19 -8.55
N LEU A 139 -24.07 -7.73 -9.17
CA LEU A 139 -23.03 -6.92 -9.80
C LEU A 139 -23.57 -6.11 -10.99
N ARG A 140 -24.52 -6.67 -11.77
CA ARG A 140 -25.22 -5.92 -12.82
C ARG A 140 -26.11 -4.83 -12.26
N ALA A 141 -26.81 -5.08 -11.16
CA ALA A 141 -27.61 -4.06 -10.48
C ALA A 141 -26.75 -2.88 -10.01
N LEU A 142 -25.59 -3.16 -9.40
CA LEU A 142 -24.61 -2.12 -9.04
C LEU A 142 -24.08 -1.38 -10.27
N ARG A 143 -23.92 -2.07 -11.41
CA ARG A 143 -23.51 -1.42 -12.67
C ARG A 143 -24.60 -0.50 -13.21
N THR A 144 -25.87 -0.89 -13.11
CA THR A 144 -27.01 -0.02 -13.45
C THR A 144 -27.07 1.20 -12.53
N GLU A 145 -26.89 1.02 -11.22
CA GLU A 145 -26.82 2.10 -10.21
C GLU A 145 -25.68 3.09 -10.51
N LEU A 146 -24.56 2.60 -11.03
CA LEU A 146 -23.42 3.43 -11.44
C LEU A 146 -23.77 4.36 -12.62
N HIS A 147 -24.60 3.91 -13.57
CA HIS A 147 -25.02 4.69 -14.75
C HIS A 147 -26.25 5.56 -14.48
N ASP A 148 -27.13 5.11 -13.59
CA ASP A 148 -28.34 5.82 -13.18
C ASP A 148 -28.39 5.96 -11.64
N PRO A 149 -27.66 6.94 -11.08
CA PRO A 149 -27.64 7.17 -9.64
C PRO A 149 -28.98 7.69 -9.09
N VAL A 150 -29.96 8.02 -9.95
CA VAL A 150 -31.28 8.54 -9.57
C VAL A 150 -32.28 7.41 -9.33
N ALA A 151 -32.05 6.21 -9.89
CA ALA A 151 -32.93 5.06 -9.70
C ALA A 151 -32.88 4.43 -8.30
N GLY A 152 -31.92 4.84 -7.45
CA GLY A 152 -31.78 4.37 -6.06
C GLY A 152 -32.79 4.93 -5.05
N ASP A 153 -33.54 5.97 -5.41
CA ASP A 153 -34.67 6.50 -4.62
C ASP A 153 -36.02 5.92 -5.07
N GLY A 154 -36.00 4.95 -5.98
CA GLY A 154 -37.15 4.48 -6.75
C GLY A 154 -37.95 3.32 -6.16
N GLU A 155 -38.05 3.14 -4.84
CA GLU A 155 -39.13 2.32 -4.26
C GLU A 155 -39.39 2.59 -2.77
N LEU A 156 -39.60 3.86 -2.40
CA LEU A 156 -40.34 4.24 -1.20
C LEU A 156 -41.28 5.38 -1.59
N THR A 157 -42.29 5.07 -2.41
CA THR A 157 -43.53 5.85 -2.42
C THR A 157 -44.25 5.58 -1.10
N VAL A 158 -43.67 6.04 0.00
CA VAL A 158 -44.41 6.32 1.20
C VAL A 158 -45.22 7.57 0.85
N ASP A 159 -46.53 7.50 1.04
CA ASP A 159 -47.41 8.66 1.22
C ASP A 159 -46.95 9.45 2.47
N ALA A 160 -45.71 9.96 2.44
CA ALA A 160 -44.94 10.46 3.57
C ALA A 160 -45.25 11.93 3.88
N ALA A 161 -46.35 12.46 3.37
CA ALA A 161 -46.77 13.81 3.73
C ALA A 161 -47.56 13.85 5.05
N THR A 162 -47.87 12.73 5.72
CA THR A 162 -48.77 12.81 6.90
C THR A 162 -48.60 11.74 8.00
N SER A 163 -47.49 11.01 8.11
CA SER A 163 -47.24 10.12 9.26
C SER A 163 -46.21 10.73 10.23
N PRO A 164 -46.48 10.79 11.56
CA PRO A 164 -45.54 11.34 12.54
C PRO A 164 -44.21 10.56 12.61
N ASP A 165 -44.22 9.28 12.26
CA ASP A 165 -43.01 8.44 12.27
C ASP A 165 -42.05 8.75 11.11
N SER A 166 -42.55 9.19 9.95
CA SER A 166 -41.69 9.58 8.82
C SER A 166 -40.93 10.87 9.11
N VAL A 167 -41.54 11.81 9.84
CA VAL A 167 -40.89 13.05 10.28
C VAL A 167 -39.76 12.77 11.27
N ALA A 168 -39.97 11.82 12.19
CA ALA A 168 -38.94 11.40 13.15
C ALA A 168 -37.75 10.70 12.48
N LEU A 169 -38.01 9.84 11.49
CA LEU A 169 -36.96 9.16 10.72
C LEU A 169 -36.15 10.15 9.86
N VAL A 170 -36.80 11.12 9.21
CA VAL A 170 -36.11 12.19 8.46
C VAL A 170 -35.25 13.05 9.39
N ALA A 171 -35.72 13.32 10.61
CA ALA A 171 -34.92 14.06 11.59
C ALA A 171 -33.69 13.25 12.07
N GLN A 172 -33.82 11.93 12.23
CA GLN A 172 -32.70 11.05 12.55
C GLN A 172 -31.69 10.97 11.41
N LEU A 173 -32.15 10.82 10.16
CA LEU A 173 -31.27 10.80 8.98
C LEU A 173 -30.47 12.10 8.83
N ARG A 174 -31.11 13.25 9.03
CA ARG A 174 -30.41 14.54 9.02
C ARG A 174 -29.37 14.65 10.14
N LYS A 175 -29.66 14.08 11.31
CA LYS A 175 -28.72 14.06 12.44
C LYS A 175 -27.52 13.15 12.15
N THR A 176 -27.73 11.99 11.53
CA THR A 176 -26.65 11.09 11.14
C THR A 176 -25.82 11.66 10.00
N GLU A 177 -26.44 12.34 9.04
CA GLU A 177 -25.75 13.00 7.94
C GLU A 177 -24.88 14.15 8.43
N ALA A 178 -25.39 14.98 9.35
CA ALA A 178 -24.60 16.02 10.00
C ALA A 178 -23.42 15.44 10.81
N ALA A 179 -23.62 14.30 11.48
CA ALA A 179 -22.54 13.62 12.20
C ALA A 179 -21.48 13.06 11.24
N PHE A 180 -21.89 12.55 10.07
CA PHE A 180 -20.99 12.06 9.05
C PHE A 180 -20.19 13.19 8.40
N GLU A 181 -20.82 14.33 8.08
CA GLU A 181 -20.13 15.53 7.59
C GLU A 181 -19.09 16.03 8.60
N ASP A 182 -19.40 16.04 9.91
CA ASP A 182 -18.43 16.42 10.96
C ASP A 182 -17.27 15.42 11.04
N LEU A 183 -17.55 14.12 10.95
CA LEU A 183 -16.53 13.08 10.95
C LEU A 183 -15.60 13.21 9.73
N GLN A 184 -16.15 13.47 8.55
CA GLN A 184 -15.40 13.64 7.32
C GLN A 184 -14.52 14.89 7.37
N ARG A 185 -15.02 15.99 7.95
CA ARG A 185 -14.21 17.20 8.20
C ARG A 185 -13.04 16.91 9.13
N ARG A 186 -13.28 16.24 10.27
CA ARG A 186 -12.22 15.87 11.22
C ARG A 186 -11.19 14.92 10.61
N PHE A 187 -11.63 13.99 9.78
CA PHE A 187 -10.73 13.08 9.06
C PHE A 187 -9.84 13.85 8.08
N GLY A 188 -10.39 14.81 7.35
CA GLY A 188 -9.62 15.72 6.49
C GLY A 188 -8.55 16.50 7.27
N GLU A 189 -8.94 17.12 8.38
CA GLU A 189 -8.01 17.86 9.25
C GLU A 189 -6.87 16.96 9.80
N LEU A 190 -7.20 15.75 10.26
CA LEU A 190 -6.20 14.80 10.75
C LEU A 190 -5.27 14.29 9.63
N SER A 191 -5.81 14.07 8.44
CA SER A 191 -5.01 13.68 7.26
C SER A 191 -4.02 14.78 6.87
N ASP A 192 -4.46 16.04 6.89
CA ASP A 192 -3.60 17.19 6.62
C ASP A 192 -2.51 17.34 7.69
N GLN A 193 -2.85 17.15 8.97
CA GLN A 193 -1.88 17.13 10.06
C GLN A 193 -0.87 15.98 9.92
N LEU A 194 -1.31 14.78 9.53
CA LEU A 194 -0.44 13.64 9.28
C LEU A 194 0.51 13.90 8.11
N THR A 195 0.00 14.53 7.05
CA THR A 195 0.81 14.88 5.87
C THR A 195 1.85 15.95 6.24
N ALA A 196 1.47 16.95 7.02
CA ALA A 196 2.38 17.98 7.51
C ALA A 196 3.48 17.38 8.41
N THR A 197 3.11 16.52 9.36
CA THR A 197 4.07 15.84 10.25
C THR A 197 5.01 14.91 9.48
N ARG A 198 4.51 14.15 8.50
CA ARG A 198 5.34 13.34 7.60
C ARG A 198 6.35 14.18 6.83
N ARG A 199 5.94 15.34 6.29
CA ARG A 199 6.87 16.27 5.60
C ARG A 199 7.95 16.79 6.54
N VAL A 200 7.60 17.15 7.78
CA VAL A 200 8.58 17.60 8.78
C VAL A 200 9.53 16.46 9.16
N ALA A 201 9.02 15.24 9.35
CA ALA A 201 9.85 14.07 9.66
C ALA A 201 10.82 13.74 8.52
N ALA A 202 10.33 13.72 7.26
CA ALA A 202 11.17 13.52 6.09
C ALA A 202 12.26 14.61 5.96
N GLY A 203 11.90 15.87 6.23
CA GLY A 203 12.87 16.97 6.25
C GLY A 203 13.93 16.83 7.35
N LYS A 204 13.55 16.34 8.54
CA LYS A 204 14.51 16.03 9.61
C LYS A 204 15.44 14.89 9.23
N GLN A 205 14.91 13.83 8.61
CA GLN A 205 15.70 12.68 8.18
C GLN A 205 16.72 13.08 7.11
N LEU A 206 16.32 13.88 6.11
CA LEU A 206 17.25 14.42 5.10
C LEU A 206 18.36 15.27 5.73
N LYS A 207 18.04 16.10 6.72
CA LYS A 207 19.05 16.89 7.45
C LYS A 207 20.01 16.00 8.24
N LEU A 208 19.51 14.91 8.82
CA LEU A 208 20.31 13.97 9.61
C LEU A 208 21.26 13.20 8.69
N THR A 209 20.78 12.68 7.57
CA THR A 209 21.62 12.04 6.55
C THR A 209 22.65 13.01 5.95
N ALA A 210 22.30 14.27 5.74
CA ALA A 210 23.25 15.28 5.28
C ALA A 210 24.33 15.59 6.35
N ALA A 211 23.99 15.54 7.63
CA ALA A 211 24.94 15.69 8.73
C ALA A 211 25.87 14.47 8.85
N GLU A 212 25.33 13.25 8.74
CA GLU A 212 26.10 11.99 8.72
C GLU A 212 27.12 12.01 7.57
N ASN A 213 26.68 12.33 6.35
CA ASN A 213 27.58 12.40 5.20
C ASN A 213 28.71 13.44 5.39
N ARG A 214 28.44 14.57 6.06
CA ARG A 214 29.48 15.55 6.38
C ARG A 214 30.46 15.03 7.42
N ALA A 215 29.97 14.34 8.45
CA ALA A 215 30.81 13.72 9.46
C ALA A 215 31.74 12.67 8.85
N ASP A 216 31.23 11.84 7.94
CA ASP A 216 32.03 10.83 7.22
C ASP A 216 33.11 11.46 6.34
N VAL A 217 32.81 12.56 5.65
CA VAL A 217 33.80 13.27 4.84
C VAL A 217 34.90 13.83 5.74
N MET A 218 34.54 14.47 6.86
CA MET A 218 35.52 15.01 7.81
C MET A 218 36.38 13.91 8.44
N ALA A 219 35.80 12.75 8.76
CA ALA A 219 36.53 11.60 9.29
C ALA A 219 37.57 11.08 8.27
N ARG A 220 37.19 10.96 6.99
CA ARG A 220 38.13 10.55 5.93
C ARG A 220 39.23 11.59 5.68
N GLU A 221 38.92 12.87 5.83
CA GLU A 221 39.94 13.92 5.74
C GLU A 221 40.91 13.87 6.91
N ALA A 222 40.43 13.63 8.13
CA ALA A 222 41.27 13.44 9.31
C ALA A 222 42.22 12.24 9.14
N GLU A 223 41.70 11.09 8.71
CA GLU A 223 42.49 9.88 8.44
C GLU A 223 43.60 10.13 7.40
N ARG A 224 43.29 10.91 6.35
CA ARG A 224 44.29 11.31 5.34
C ARG A 224 45.36 12.22 5.90
N LEU A 225 45.02 13.12 6.81
CA LEU A 225 45.98 14.03 7.45
C LEU A 225 46.87 13.27 8.44
N GLU A 226 46.31 12.33 9.20
CA GLU A 226 47.07 11.43 10.08
C GLU A 226 48.07 10.59 9.28
N ALA A 227 47.62 9.95 8.19
CA ALA A 227 48.51 9.18 7.32
C ALA A 227 49.65 10.03 6.72
N ARG A 228 49.38 11.30 6.39
CA ARG A 228 50.43 12.23 5.93
C ARG A 228 51.42 12.57 7.04
N LEU A 229 50.93 12.87 8.24
CA LEU A 229 51.77 13.14 9.41
C LEU A 229 52.66 11.95 9.75
N GLU A 230 52.12 10.74 9.76
CA GLU A 230 52.90 9.51 9.98
C GLU A 230 53.98 9.32 8.92
N ALA A 231 53.66 9.55 7.64
CA ALA A 231 54.64 9.48 6.56
C ALA A 231 55.77 10.52 6.74
N GLU A 232 55.42 11.75 7.14
CA GLU A 232 56.41 12.79 7.43
C GLU A 232 57.31 12.41 8.62
N LEU A 233 56.73 11.93 9.72
CA LEU A 233 57.48 11.48 10.89
C LEU A 233 58.43 10.34 10.52
N MET A 234 57.95 9.34 9.78
CA MET A 234 58.79 8.23 9.29
C MET A 234 59.93 8.73 8.40
N SER A 235 59.69 9.74 7.56
CA SER A 235 60.74 10.34 6.74
C SER A 235 61.80 11.06 7.58
N ARG A 236 61.38 11.81 8.62
CA ARG A 236 62.27 12.52 9.54
C ARG A 236 63.11 11.53 10.35
N THR A 237 62.48 10.52 10.94
CA THR A 237 63.19 9.47 11.68
C THR A 237 64.20 8.73 10.80
N ARG A 238 63.87 8.44 9.52
CA ARG A 238 64.84 7.87 8.57
C ARG A 238 66.02 8.81 8.31
N MET A 239 65.78 10.10 8.12
CA MET A 239 66.85 11.08 7.93
C MET A 239 67.73 11.21 9.18
N GLU A 240 67.15 11.21 10.38
CA GLU A 240 67.87 11.22 11.65
C GLU A 240 68.77 9.99 11.79
N TRP A 241 68.27 8.79 11.51
CA TRP A 241 69.07 7.56 11.55
C TRP A 241 70.20 7.54 10.51
N LEU A 242 69.94 8.04 9.29
CA LEU A 242 70.99 8.18 8.27
C LEU A 242 72.09 9.15 8.73
N PHE A 243 71.72 10.26 9.37
CA PHE A 243 72.67 11.24 9.90
C PHE A 243 73.51 10.65 11.05
N VAL A 244 72.88 9.93 11.98
CA VAL A 244 73.57 9.22 13.08
C VAL A 244 74.53 8.15 12.51
N ALA A 245 74.09 7.36 11.53
CA ALA A 245 74.93 6.35 10.89
C ALA A 245 76.13 6.99 10.16
N PHE A 246 75.91 8.11 9.45
CA PHE A 246 76.96 8.86 8.78
C PHE A 246 78.02 9.40 9.74
N ILE A 247 77.60 10.03 10.86
CA ILE A 247 78.53 10.50 11.90
C ILE A 247 79.33 9.33 12.48
N THR A 248 78.65 8.23 12.80
CA THR A 248 79.29 7.03 13.37
C THR A 248 80.36 6.46 12.43
N LEU A 249 80.05 6.37 11.13
CA LEU A 249 80.99 5.93 10.09
C LEU A 249 82.17 6.90 9.97
N MET A 250 81.92 8.21 10.00
CA MET A 250 82.97 9.23 9.91
C MET A 250 83.95 9.11 11.09
N VAL A 251 83.44 8.96 12.31
CA VAL A 251 84.25 8.75 13.52
C VAL A 251 85.07 7.46 13.40
N LEU A 252 84.47 6.36 12.95
CA LEU A 252 85.18 5.09 12.72
C LEU A 252 86.36 5.26 11.75
N VAL A 253 86.13 5.92 10.61
CA VAL A 253 87.18 6.18 9.61
C VAL A 253 88.29 7.05 10.20
N MET A 254 87.96 8.11 10.95
CA MET A 254 88.98 8.94 11.61
C MET A 254 89.81 8.14 12.62
N THR A 255 89.19 7.23 13.39
CA THR A 255 89.93 6.37 14.32
C THR A 255 90.84 5.36 13.63
N LEU A 256 90.42 4.81 12.48
CA LEU A 256 91.23 3.89 11.67
C LEU A 256 92.44 4.56 11.04
N ILE A 257 92.33 5.82 10.61
CA ILE A 257 93.45 6.58 10.04
C ILE A 257 94.47 6.99 11.11
N SER A 258 94.02 7.16 12.36
CA SER A 258 94.88 7.54 13.48
C SER A 258 95.67 6.39 14.11
N LEU A 259 95.38 5.14 13.72
CA LEU A 259 96.02 3.92 14.23
C LEU A 259 97.19 3.50 13.33
#